data_AF-F7UWH2-F1
#
_entry.id   AF-F7UWH2-F1
#
_cell.length_a   1.000
_cell.length_b   1.000
_cell.length_c   1.000
_cell.angle_alpha   90.00
_cell.angle_beta   90.00
_cell.angle_gamma   90.00
#
_symmetry.space_group_name_H-M   'P 1'
#
loop_
_entity.id
_entity.type
_entity.pdbx_description
1 polymer ?
#
loop_
_entity_poly.entity_id
_entity_poly.type
_entity_poly.pdbx_seq_one_letter_code
_entity_poly.pdbx_strand_id
1 'polypeptide(L)'
;MAGQMGFLLDQKWCIGCQACVTGCQMRHRCPDDVQIRQATSFEHQPVGPWISVACNHCETPACIPVCPVGALVKREDGIVVQDNDLCIGCQACVKACPYEHPVYIKEQNKTLRCDMCAARLDAGDVPACVEACPMKILTVDTVENNEAAGGVPEGIGFTVEATKPTTRFIPIA
;
A
#
# COMPACT_ATOMS: atom_id res chain seq x y z
N MET A 1 -0.04 1.84 -19.08
CA MET A 1 -1.34 1.39 -18.56
C MET A 1 -2.16 2.64 -18.29
N ALA A 2 -3.27 2.85 -18.98
CA ALA A 2 -4.14 4.00 -18.72
C ALA A 2 -5.17 3.58 -17.67
N GLY A 3 -5.13 4.16 -16.47
CA GLY A 3 -6.08 3.86 -15.40
C GLY A 3 -5.45 3.96 -14.00
N GLN A 4 -6.26 4.29 -12.99
CA GLN A 4 -5.84 4.35 -11.60
C GLN A 4 -5.52 2.95 -11.09
N MET A 5 -4.26 2.69 -10.74
CA MET A 5 -3.83 1.41 -10.18
C MET A 5 -4.26 1.26 -8.71
N GLY A 6 -4.50 0.01 -8.30
CA GLY A 6 -4.86 -0.36 -6.94
C GLY A 6 -4.52 -1.82 -6.62
N PHE A 7 -4.40 -2.12 -5.33
CA PHE A 7 -4.31 -3.51 -4.86
C PHE A 7 -5.70 -4.14 -4.80
N LEU A 8 -5.80 -5.44 -5.06
CA LEU A 8 -6.95 -6.26 -4.70
C LEU A 8 -6.51 -7.31 -3.70
N LEU A 9 -7.19 -7.39 -2.56
CA LEU A 9 -6.97 -8.40 -1.53
C LEU A 9 -8.23 -9.26 -1.34
N ASP A 10 -8.14 -10.55 -1.61
CA ASP A 10 -9.19 -11.49 -1.20
C ASP A 10 -9.05 -11.83 0.29
N GLN A 11 -9.87 -11.17 1.13
CA GLN A 11 -9.80 -11.34 2.58
C GLN A 11 -10.29 -12.72 3.03
N LYS A 12 -11.06 -13.45 2.21
CA LYS A 12 -11.56 -14.80 2.53
C LYS A 12 -10.44 -15.79 2.81
N TRP A 13 -9.33 -15.62 2.09
CA TRP A 13 -8.24 -16.59 2.08
C TRP A 13 -6.93 -16.04 2.66
N CYS A 14 -6.97 -14.82 3.21
CA CYS A 14 -5.81 -14.26 3.90
C CYS A 14 -5.61 -14.98 5.24
N ILE A 15 -4.50 -15.70 5.38
CA ILE A 15 -4.15 -16.48 6.58
C ILE A 15 -3.16 -15.77 7.52
N GLY A 16 -2.81 -14.51 7.25
CA GLY A 16 -1.90 -13.74 8.12
C GLY A 16 -0.45 -14.22 8.16
N CYS A 17 0.02 -15.00 7.18
CA CYS A 17 1.35 -15.63 7.17
C CYS A 17 2.56 -14.68 7.10
N GLN A 18 2.37 -13.36 7.04
CA GLN A 18 3.41 -12.32 6.97
C GLN A 18 4.33 -12.34 5.73
N ALA A 19 4.16 -13.27 4.79
CA ALA A 19 5.03 -13.37 3.61
C ALA A 19 5.03 -12.08 2.76
N CYS A 20 3.88 -11.42 2.61
CA CYS A 20 3.76 -10.16 1.87
C CYS A 20 4.50 -9.00 2.58
N VAL A 21 4.60 -9.03 3.91
CA VAL A 21 5.32 -8.04 4.72
C VAL A 21 6.83 -8.24 4.54
N THR A 22 7.31 -9.47 4.77
CA THR A 22 8.74 -9.81 4.60
C THR A 22 9.21 -9.58 3.17
N GLY A 23 8.45 -9.99 2.15
CA GLY A 23 8.79 -9.75 0.74
C GLY A 23 8.90 -8.26 0.41
N CYS A 24 8.02 -7.43 0.99
CA CYS A 24 8.09 -5.98 0.85
C CYS A 24 9.33 -5.39 1.53
N GLN A 25 9.59 -5.77 2.79
CA GLN A 25 10.77 -5.31 3.52
C GLN A 25 12.08 -5.66 2.80
N MET A 26 12.22 -6.91 2.32
CA MET A 26 13.41 -7.35 1.58
C MET A 26 13.59 -6.55 0.27
N ARG A 27 12.50 -6.32 -0.48
CA ARG A 27 12.56 -5.57 -1.74
C ARG A 27 12.99 -4.12 -1.54
N HIS A 28 12.47 -3.48 -0.50
CA HIS A 28 12.74 -2.07 -0.19
C HIS A 28 13.94 -1.86 0.73
N ARG A 29 14.55 -2.94 1.21
CA ARG A 29 15.65 -2.91 2.20
C ARG A 29 15.28 -2.05 3.40
N CYS A 30 14.05 -2.24 3.89
CA CYS A 30 13.59 -1.57 5.10
C CYS A 30 14.48 -1.98 6.28
N PRO A 31 14.74 -1.08 7.24
CA PRO A 31 15.19 -1.48 8.57
C PRO A 31 14.27 -2.55 9.18
N ASP A 32 14.82 -3.38 10.07
CA ASP A 32 14.12 -4.56 10.62
C ASP A 32 12.80 -4.19 11.33
N ASP A 33 12.76 -3.02 11.97
CA ASP A 33 11.61 -2.48 12.70
C ASP A 33 10.64 -1.65 11.82
N VAL A 34 10.92 -1.52 10.52
CA VAL A 34 10.15 -0.71 9.58
C VAL A 34 9.35 -1.59 8.63
N GLN A 35 8.03 -1.45 8.66
CA GLN A 35 7.08 -2.13 7.77
C GLN A 35 6.24 -1.11 6.99
N ILE A 36 6.36 -1.11 5.66
CA ILE A 36 5.56 -0.25 4.76
C ILE A 36 4.36 -0.99 4.12
N ARG A 37 4.27 -2.29 4.39
CA ARG A 37 3.09 -3.14 4.23
C ARG A 37 2.92 -3.88 5.55
N GLN A 38 1.69 -3.99 6.01
CA GLN A 38 1.34 -4.71 7.23
C GLN A 38 0.35 -5.84 6.92
N ALA A 39 0.31 -6.84 7.79
CA ALA A 39 -0.71 -7.88 7.78
C ALA A 39 -1.18 -8.10 9.22
N THR A 40 -2.38 -7.67 9.56
CA THR A 40 -2.93 -7.67 10.92
C THR A 40 -4.26 -8.39 10.97
N SER A 41 -4.57 -9.01 12.10
CA SER A 41 -5.92 -9.54 12.34
C SER A 41 -6.83 -8.43 12.82
N PHE A 42 -8.10 -8.50 12.42
CA PHE A 42 -9.12 -7.60 12.94
C PHE A 42 -9.17 -7.70 14.47
N GLU A 43 -9.19 -6.55 15.13
CA GLU A 43 -9.17 -6.43 16.60
C GLU A 43 -8.05 -7.22 17.31
N HIS A 44 -6.95 -7.55 16.60
CA HIS A 44 -5.85 -8.35 17.13
C HIS A 44 -6.28 -9.74 17.63
N GLN A 45 -7.35 -10.30 17.04
CA GLN A 45 -7.81 -11.64 17.37
C GLN A 45 -6.74 -12.70 16.98
N PRO A 46 -6.59 -13.80 17.75
CA PRO A 46 -5.60 -14.84 17.47
C PRO A 46 -5.90 -15.64 16.20
N VAL A 47 -7.14 -15.58 15.72
CA VAL A 47 -7.60 -16.16 14.46
C VAL A 47 -8.31 -15.05 13.69
N GLY A 48 -8.27 -15.13 12.36
CA GLY A 48 -8.76 -14.09 11.45
C GLY A 48 -10.19 -13.61 11.74
N PRO A 49 -10.60 -12.53 11.08
CA PRO A 49 -10.18 -12.19 9.72
C PRO A 49 -8.88 -11.38 9.65
N TRP A 50 -8.07 -11.65 8.62
CA TRP A 50 -6.79 -10.98 8.39
C TRP A 50 -6.89 -9.96 7.25
N ILE A 51 -6.22 -8.83 7.41
CA ILE A 51 -6.09 -7.80 6.38
C ILE A 51 -4.62 -7.53 6.10
N SER A 52 -4.24 -7.40 4.82
CA SER A 52 -2.93 -6.89 4.43
C SER A 52 -3.05 -5.57 3.69
N VAL A 53 -2.58 -4.50 4.32
CA VAL A 53 -2.61 -3.15 3.76
C VAL A 53 -1.20 -2.61 3.54
N ALA A 54 -1.10 -1.74 2.54
CA ALA A 54 0.03 -0.87 2.29
C ALA A 54 -0.54 0.47 1.79
N CYS A 55 0.32 1.44 1.44
CA CYS A 55 -0.14 2.71 0.91
C CYS A 55 -1.24 2.52 -0.16
N ASN A 56 -2.37 3.19 0.04
CA ASN A 56 -3.55 3.04 -0.80
C ASN A 56 -3.45 3.73 -2.17
N HIS A 57 -2.33 4.38 -2.50
CA HIS A 57 -2.12 5.17 -3.73
C HIS A 57 -3.36 5.99 -4.15
N CYS A 58 -3.97 6.63 -3.15
CA CYS A 58 -5.25 7.32 -3.15
C CYS A 58 -5.56 8.10 -4.44
N GLU A 59 -6.84 8.13 -4.83
CA GLU A 59 -7.31 8.96 -5.94
C GLU A 59 -7.05 10.45 -5.65
N THR A 60 -7.33 10.88 -4.42
CA THR A 60 -7.11 12.24 -3.90
C THR A 60 -6.12 12.21 -2.73
N PRO A 61 -4.80 12.04 -2.99
CA PRO A 61 -3.81 11.79 -1.94
C PRO A 61 -3.52 13.04 -1.11
N ALA A 62 -3.94 13.03 0.16
CA ALA A 62 -3.67 14.13 1.12
C ALA A 62 -2.17 14.38 1.36
N CYS A 63 -1.31 13.38 1.14
CA CYS A 63 0.13 13.47 1.37
C CYS A 63 0.90 14.33 0.33
N ILE A 64 0.37 14.50 -0.88
CA ILE A 64 1.04 15.27 -1.94
C ILE A 64 1.02 16.78 -1.65
N PRO A 65 -0.14 17.44 -1.46
CA PRO A 65 -0.19 18.90 -1.32
C PRO A 65 0.52 19.42 -0.06
N VAL A 66 0.75 18.57 0.94
CA VAL A 66 1.45 18.94 2.17
C VAL A 66 2.98 18.82 2.07
N CYS A 67 3.52 18.29 0.98
CA CYS A 67 4.96 18.12 0.82
C CYS A 67 5.61 19.46 0.40
N PRO A 68 6.42 20.11 1.26
CA PRO A 68 6.94 21.45 0.98
C PRO A 68 8.02 21.48 -0.11
N VAL A 69 8.59 20.33 -0.43
CA VAL A 69 9.72 20.16 -1.37
C VAL A 69 9.34 19.41 -2.64
N GLY A 70 8.06 19.09 -2.82
CA GLY A 70 7.58 18.39 -4.02
C GLY A 70 8.10 16.96 -4.19
N ALA A 71 8.55 16.31 -3.11
CA ALA A 71 9.11 14.95 -3.16
C ALA A 71 8.08 13.86 -3.49
N LEU A 72 6.77 14.17 -3.42
CA LEU A 72 5.70 13.21 -3.71
C LEU A 72 4.98 13.61 -4.98
N VAL A 73 4.88 12.68 -5.92
CA VAL A 73 4.18 12.88 -7.19
C VAL A 73 3.24 11.73 -7.49
N LYS A 74 2.13 12.03 -8.16
CA LYS A 74 1.21 11.02 -8.68
C LYS A 74 1.52 10.80 -10.16
N ARG A 75 1.84 9.56 -10.53
CA ARG A 75 2.06 9.14 -11.91
C ARG A 75 0.74 9.14 -12.70
N GLU A 76 0.85 9.03 -14.02
CA GLU A 76 -0.31 8.93 -14.93
C GLU A 76 -1.20 7.71 -14.64
N ASP A 77 -0.60 6.59 -14.22
CA ASP A 77 -1.29 5.38 -13.77
C ASP A 77 -1.80 5.48 -12.31
N GLY A 78 -1.73 6.66 -11.72
CA GLY A 78 -2.25 6.95 -10.39
C GLY A 78 -1.39 6.44 -9.23
N ILE A 79 -0.24 5.79 -9.49
CA ILE A 79 0.68 5.39 -8.44
C ILE A 79 1.35 6.64 -7.86
N VAL A 80 1.16 6.85 -6.55
CA VAL A 80 1.88 7.89 -5.81
C VAL A 80 3.27 7.40 -5.42
N VAL A 81 4.32 8.04 -5.95
CA VAL A 81 5.74 7.71 -5.73
C VAL A 81 6.46 8.84 -4.99
N GLN A 82 7.62 8.52 -4.41
CA GLN A 82 8.45 9.46 -3.68
C GLN A 82 9.85 9.56 -4.31
N ASP A 83 10.32 10.79 -4.53
CA ASP A 83 11.72 11.10 -4.73
C ASP A 83 12.42 11.21 -3.36
N ASN A 84 13.30 10.24 -3.08
CA ASN A 84 14.01 10.17 -1.81
C ASN A 84 15.13 11.21 -1.69
N ASP A 85 15.66 11.74 -2.79
CA ASP A 85 16.71 12.76 -2.77
C ASP A 85 16.11 14.11 -2.35
N LEU A 86 14.90 14.42 -2.82
CA LEU A 86 14.16 15.63 -2.43
C LEU A 86 13.59 15.56 -1.00
N CYS A 87 13.29 14.37 -0.48
CA CYS A 87 12.65 14.24 0.82
C CYS A 87 13.52 14.81 1.96
N ILE A 88 12.98 15.74 2.76
CA ILE A 88 13.71 16.38 3.88
C ILE A 88 13.35 15.83 5.27
N GLY A 89 12.57 14.74 5.34
CA GLY A 89 12.19 14.12 6.61
C GLY A 89 11.23 14.95 7.49
N CYS A 90 10.55 15.96 6.94
CA CYS A 90 9.66 16.85 7.71
C CYS A 90 8.39 16.19 8.28
N GLN A 91 8.06 14.97 7.86
CA GLN A 91 6.92 14.16 8.34
C GLN A 91 5.53 14.78 8.11
N ALA A 92 5.39 15.83 7.28
CA ALA A 92 4.09 16.39 6.93
C ALA A 92 3.18 15.34 6.27
N CYS A 93 3.75 14.51 5.39
CA CYS A 93 3.05 13.42 4.71
C CYS A 93 2.63 12.28 5.66
N VAL A 94 3.40 12.01 6.72
CA VAL A 94 3.06 11.05 7.77
C VAL A 94 1.79 11.52 8.49
N LYS A 95 1.80 12.78 8.96
CA LYS A 95 0.66 13.39 9.68
C LYS A 95 -0.61 13.53 8.83
N ALA A 96 -0.45 13.72 7.52
CA ALA A 96 -1.57 13.91 6.61
C ALA A 96 -2.21 12.61 6.12
N CYS A 97 -1.54 11.47 6.25
CA CYS A 97 -2.09 10.20 5.78
C CYS A 97 -3.06 9.64 6.82
N PRO A 98 -4.37 9.50 6.51
CA PRO A 98 -5.34 8.99 7.49
C PRO A 98 -5.19 7.49 7.77
N TYR A 99 -4.24 6.84 7.09
CA TYR A 99 -3.96 5.42 7.18
C TYR A 99 -2.57 5.12 7.75
N GLU A 100 -1.82 6.15 8.14
CA GLU A 100 -0.50 6.02 8.79
C GLU A 100 0.54 5.20 7.98
N HIS A 101 0.39 5.12 6.65
CA HIS A 101 1.26 4.32 5.78
C HIS A 101 2.69 4.86 5.58
N PRO A 102 2.93 6.19 5.46
CA PRO A 102 4.29 6.71 5.40
C PRO A 102 4.97 6.53 6.75
N VAL A 103 6.13 5.86 6.76
CA VAL A 103 6.92 5.61 7.97
C VAL A 103 8.12 6.54 7.98
N TYR A 104 8.44 7.14 9.12
CA TYR A 104 9.65 7.96 9.27
C TYR A 104 10.83 7.08 9.70
N ILE A 105 11.94 7.14 8.97
CA ILE A 105 13.19 6.46 9.28
C ILE A 105 14.16 7.49 9.85
N LYS A 106 14.36 7.45 11.17
CA LYS A 106 15.10 8.46 11.92
C LYS A 106 16.57 8.52 11.51
N GLU A 107 17.19 7.36 11.30
CA GLU A 107 18.60 7.20 10.97
C GLU A 107 18.93 7.79 9.60
N GLN A 108 17.95 7.83 8.70
CA GLN A 108 18.09 8.37 7.34
C GLN A 108 17.59 9.83 7.25
N ASN A 109 16.81 10.29 8.24
CA ASN A 109 16.02 11.53 8.17
C ASN A 109 15.15 11.57 6.89
N LYS A 110 14.48 10.46 6.58
CA LYS A 110 13.62 10.30 5.39
C LYS A 110 12.32 9.61 5.79
N THR A 111 11.29 9.82 4.99
CA THR A 111 10.09 8.98 5.04
C THR A 111 10.20 7.86 4.02
N LEU A 112 9.67 6.68 4.34
CA LEU A 112 9.54 5.56 3.43
C LEU A 112 8.06 5.18 3.31
N ARG A 113 7.65 4.71 2.15
CA ARG A 113 6.28 4.31 1.86
C ARG A 113 6.27 3.28 0.74
N CYS A 114 5.19 2.52 0.64
CA CYS A 114 4.92 1.71 -0.53
C CYS A 114 4.87 2.59 -1.79
N ASP A 115 5.56 2.14 -2.83
CA ASP A 115 5.63 2.71 -4.18
C ASP A 115 4.92 1.81 -5.21
N MET A 116 4.10 0.86 -4.73
CA MET A 116 3.49 -0.23 -5.50
C MET A 116 4.49 -1.09 -6.28
N CYS A 117 5.78 -1.06 -5.90
CA CYS A 117 6.88 -1.61 -6.69
C CYS A 117 6.83 -1.11 -8.15
N ALA A 118 6.53 0.17 -8.37
CA ALA A 118 6.34 0.78 -9.69
C ALA A 118 7.38 0.36 -10.74
N ALA A 119 8.67 0.35 -10.37
CA ALA A 119 9.75 -0.07 -11.29
C ALA A 119 9.65 -1.54 -11.73
N ARG A 120 9.07 -2.44 -10.92
CA ARG A 120 8.79 -3.83 -11.31
C ARG A 120 7.61 -3.91 -12.25
N LEU A 121 6.54 -3.17 -11.96
CA LEU A 121 5.37 -3.07 -12.84
C LEU A 121 5.77 -2.55 -14.23
N ASP A 122 6.62 -1.52 -14.29
CA ASP A 122 7.14 -0.95 -15.54
C ASP A 122 7.98 -1.98 -16.34
N ALA A 123 8.58 -2.95 -15.66
CA ALA A 123 9.33 -4.06 -16.26
C ALA A 123 8.47 -5.28 -16.62
N GLY A 124 7.14 -5.21 -16.43
CA GLY A 124 6.22 -6.32 -16.68
C GLY A 124 6.21 -7.40 -15.60
N ASP A 125 6.77 -7.10 -14.44
CA ASP A 125 6.80 -7.99 -13.27
C ASP A 125 5.74 -7.54 -12.24
N VAL A 126 5.48 -8.36 -11.22
CA VAL A 126 4.53 -8.08 -10.15
C VAL A 126 5.24 -7.45 -8.93
N PRO A 127 4.51 -6.77 -8.04
CA PRO A 127 5.07 -6.29 -6.78
C PRO A 127 5.60 -7.43 -5.91
N ALA A 128 6.67 -7.18 -5.13
CA ALA A 128 7.27 -8.21 -4.28
C ALA A 128 6.29 -8.82 -3.26
N CYS A 129 5.35 -8.01 -2.75
CA CYS A 129 4.31 -8.49 -1.84
C CYS A 129 3.28 -9.40 -2.52
N VAL A 130 2.98 -9.17 -3.80
CA VAL A 130 2.12 -10.02 -4.64
C VAL A 130 2.83 -11.34 -4.95
N GLU A 131 4.10 -11.26 -5.37
CA GLU A 131 4.95 -12.43 -5.64
C GLU A 131 5.05 -13.35 -4.41
N ALA A 132 5.33 -12.76 -3.24
CA ALA A 132 5.54 -13.48 -1.98
C ALA A 132 4.28 -14.12 -1.40
N CYS A 133 3.06 -13.72 -1.82
CA CYS A 133 1.83 -14.28 -1.29
C CYS A 133 1.69 -15.76 -1.69
N PRO A 134 1.72 -16.72 -0.74
CA PRO A 134 1.59 -18.15 -1.09
C PRO A 134 0.15 -18.51 -1.50
N MET A 135 -0.83 -17.78 -0.98
CA MET A 135 -2.26 -17.99 -1.27
C MET A 135 -2.69 -17.35 -2.60
N LYS A 136 -1.85 -16.51 -3.22
CA LYS A 136 -2.16 -15.78 -4.47
C LYS A 136 -3.44 -14.93 -4.40
N ILE A 137 -3.69 -14.34 -3.24
CA ILE A 137 -4.89 -13.56 -2.90
C ILE A 137 -4.65 -12.05 -2.87
N LEU A 138 -3.43 -11.61 -3.14
CA LEU A 138 -3.05 -10.21 -3.25
C LEU A 138 -2.58 -9.97 -4.68
N THR A 139 -3.24 -9.07 -5.41
CA THR A 139 -2.90 -8.70 -6.79
C THR A 139 -2.86 -7.18 -6.95
N VAL A 140 -2.37 -6.71 -8.10
CA VAL A 140 -2.41 -5.31 -8.53
C VAL A 140 -2.93 -5.24 -9.94
N ASP A 141 -3.90 -4.37 -10.16
CA ASP A 141 -4.48 -4.03 -11.46
C ASP A 141 -5.09 -2.61 -11.38
N THR A 142 -5.74 -2.15 -12.43
CA THR A 142 -6.57 -0.94 -12.37
C THR A 142 -7.71 -1.14 -11.37
N VAL A 143 -8.14 -0.05 -10.73
CA VAL A 143 -9.31 -0.04 -9.83
C VAL A 143 -10.55 -0.58 -10.54
N GLU A 144 -10.75 -0.21 -11.80
CA GLU A 144 -11.85 -0.71 -12.63
C GLU A 144 -11.81 -2.25 -12.78
N ASN A 145 -10.64 -2.82 -13.08
CA ASN A 145 -10.49 -4.28 -13.20
C ASN A 145 -10.68 -4.97 -11.85
N ASN A 146 -10.16 -4.38 -10.77
CA ASN A 146 -10.35 -4.91 -9.41
C ASN A 146 -11.83 -4.90 -9.00
N GLU A 147 -12.57 -3.86 -9.35
CA GLU A 147 -14.02 -3.76 -9.11
C GLU A 147 -14.81 -4.75 -9.97
N ALA A 148 -14.44 -4.91 -11.25
CA ALA A 148 -15.01 -5.92 -12.14
C ALA A 148 -14.77 -7.36 -11.64
N ALA A 149 -13.68 -7.60 -10.92
CA ALA A 149 -13.38 -8.87 -10.25
C ALA A 149 -14.15 -9.08 -8.92
N GLY A 150 -15.07 -8.17 -8.57
CA GLY A 150 -15.87 -8.22 -7.34
C GLY A 150 -15.21 -7.56 -6.13
N GLY A 151 -14.14 -6.79 -6.34
CA GLY A 151 -13.52 -6.00 -5.29
C GLY A 151 -14.35 -4.78 -4.91
N VAL A 152 -14.48 -4.52 -3.61
CA VAL A 152 -15.16 -3.35 -3.06
C VAL A 152 -14.18 -2.52 -2.21
N PRO A 153 -14.40 -1.21 -2.01
CA PRO A 153 -13.49 -0.39 -1.20
C PRO A 153 -13.53 -0.74 0.30
N GLU A 154 -14.58 -1.42 0.77
CA GLU A 154 -14.73 -1.86 2.15
C GLU A 154 -14.10 -3.25 2.39
N GLY A 155 -13.40 -3.40 3.51
CA GLY A 155 -12.89 -4.67 4.00
C GLY A 155 -12.94 -4.70 5.52
N ILE A 156 -12.97 -5.89 6.12
CA ILE A 156 -12.92 -6.00 7.58
C ILE A 156 -11.58 -5.44 8.06
N GLY A 157 -11.62 -4.51 9.03
CA GLY A 157 -10.45 -3.80 9.53
C GLY A 157 -9.93 -2.67 8.63
N PHE A 158 -10.73 -2.23 7.64
CA PHE A 158 -10.38 -1.10 6.77
C PHE A 158 -11.46 -0.02 6.79
N THR A 159 -11.03 1.24 6.95
CA THR A 159 -11.92 2.40 6.91
C THR A 159 -11.73 3.15 5.59
N VAL A 160 -12.82 3.45 4.89
CA VAL A 160 -12.77 4.31 3.70
C VAL A 160 -12.77 5.77 4.16
N GLU A 161 -11.83 6.55 3.64
CA GLU A 161 -11.65 7.97 4.00
C GLU A 161 -11.86 8.87 2.79
N ALA A 162 -11.99 10.18 3.04
CA ALA A 162 -12.19 11.20 1.99
C ALA A 162 -11.09 11.24 0.92
N THR A 163 -9.93 10.63 1.18
CA THR A 163 -8.83 10.50 0.22
C THR A 163 -9.09 9.50 -0.90
N LYS A 164 -10.22 8.76 -0.87
CA LYS A 164 -10.60 7.75 -1.86
C LYS A 164 -9.49 6.71 -2.09
N PRO A 165 -9.29 5.77 -1.14
CA PRO A 165 -8.26 4.75 -1.25
C PRO A 165 -8.52 3.83 -2.46
N THR A 166 -7.46 3.37 -3.13
CA THR A 166 -7.59 2.55 -4.36
C THR A 166 -7.47 1.06 -4.12
N THR A 167 -7.09 0.65 -2.91
CA THR A 167 -7.18 -0.75 -2.49
C THR A 167 -8.64 -1.21 -2.54
N ARG A 168 -8.85 -2.42 -3.04
CA ARG A 168 -10.12 -3.13 -3.06
C ARG A 168 -9.98 -4.45 -2.31
N PHE A 169 -11.09 -4.93 -1.78
CA PHE A 169 -11.17 -6.17 -1.02
C PHE A 169 -12.26 -7.05 -1.58
N ILE A 170 -12.01 -8.37 -1.64
CA ILE A 170 -13.09 -9.35 -1.75
C ILE A 170 -13.48 -9.69 -0.31
N PRO A 171 -14.67 -9.28 0.16
CA PRO A 171 -15.04 -9.36 1.56
C PRO A 171 -15.36 -10.80 1.98
N ILE A 172 -15.15 -11.09 3.26
CA ILE A 172 -15.59 -12.33 3.90
C ILE A 172 -17.11 -12.20 4.03
N ALA A 173 -17.85 -12.94 3.20
CA ALA A 173 -19.31 -12.92 3.21
C ALA A 173 -19.88 -13.47 4.53
#